data_AF-A0A948QYB9-F1
#
_entry.id   AF-A0A948QYB9-F1
#
_cell.length_a   1.000
_cell.length_b   1.000
_cell.length_c   1.000
_cell.angle_alpha   90.00
_cell.angle_beta   90.00
_cell.angle_gamma   90.00
#
_symmetry.space_group_name_H-M   'P 1'
#
loop_
_entity.id
_entity.type
_entity.pdbx_description
1 polymer ?
#
loop_
_entity_poly.entity_id
_entity_poly.type
_entity_poly.pdbx_seq_one_letter_code
_entity_poly.pdbx_strand_id
1 'polypeptide(L)'
;MNLSNRPEDFPGYFATILWVGVGVWLFWTTPQAAFVSWQAIVYFVLGTIGVGILFGIVGMTLQRLMPFLKPRQGPIRTAPPPAQLIGTLVAAAEFVVIYFLAKAVVTGILFQPAVT
;
A
#
# COMPACT_ATOMS: atom_id res chain seq x y z
N MET A 1 19.97 -10.92 -12.97
CA MET A 1 18.82 -10.21 -12.36
C MET A 1 18.18 -9.42 -13.48
N ASN A 2 17.05 -9.89 -14.00
CA ASN A 2 16.39 -9.26 -15.16
C ASN A 2 15.61 -8.06 -14.63
N LEU A 3 16.19 -6.85 -14.75
CA LEU A 3 15.53 -5.61 -14.35
C LEU A 3 14.53 -5.26 -15.46
N SER A 4 13.34 -5.83 -15.36
CA SER A 4 12.20 -5.39 -16.16
C SER A 4 11.87 -3.96 -15.75
N ASN A 5 11.91 -3.02 -16.70
CA ASN A 5 11.56 -1.60 -16.48
C ASN A 5 10.03 -1.38 -16.44
N ARG A 6 9.24 -2.44 -16.26
CA ARG A 6 7.79 -2.35 -16.24
C ARG A 6 7.33 -1.86 -14.87
N PRO A 7 6.49 -0.83 -14.79
CA PRO A 7 6.02 -0.28 -13.52
C PRO A 7 5.25 -1.31 -12.69
N GLU A 8 4.58 -2.28 -13.31
CA GLU A 8 3.90 -3.38 -12.62
C GLU A 8 4.83 -4.34 -11.86
N ASP A 9 6.13 -4.37 -12.19
CA ASP A 9 7.12 -5.22 -11.51
C ASP A 9 7.69 -4.58 -10.23
N PHE A 10 7.35 -3.31 -9.95
CA PHE A 10 7.75 -2.64 -8.72
C PHE A 10 6.91 -3.18 -7.55
N PRO A 11 7.53 -3.79 -6.50
CA PRO A 11 6.78 -4.43 -5.41
C PRO A 11 5.86 -3.50 -4.62
N GLY A 12 6.13 -2.19 -4.64
CA GLY A 12 5.29 -1.18 -3.99
C GLY A 12 4.23 -0.55 -4.90
N TYR A 13 4.12 -0.93 -6.17
CA TYR A 13 3.26 -0.24 -7.16
C TYR A 13 1.78 -0.23 -6.74
N PHE A 14 1.29 -1.38 -6.27
CA PHE A 14 -0.07 -1.52 -5.78
C PHE A 14 -0.34 -0.62 -4.56
N ALA A 15 0.58 -0.62 -3.59
CA ALA A 15 0.49 0.25 -2.42
C ALA A 15 0.47 1.73 -2.79
N THR A 16 1.29 2.12 -3.77
CA THR A 16 1.35 3.50 -4.28
C THR A 16 0.02 3.93 -4.93
N ILE A 17 -0.57 3.07 -5.76
CA ILE A 17 -1.90 3.36 -6.35
C ILE A 17 -2.96 3.47 -5.25
N LEU A 18 -2.97 2.54 -4.31
CA LEU A 18 -3.91 2.57 -3.19
C LEU A 18 -3.74 3.85 -2.35
N TRP A 19 -2.51 4.26 -2.06
CA TRP A 19 -2.23 5.49 -1.33
C TRP A 19 -2.83 6.73 -2.01
N VAL A 20 -2.63 6.85 -3.32
CA VAL A 20 -3.16 7.95 -4.11
C VAL A 20 -4.68 7.88 -4.15
N GLY A 21 -5.27 6.72 -4.45
CA GLY A 21 -6.72 6.55 -4.53
C GLY A 21 -7.43 6.85 -3.21
N VAL A 22 -6.90 6.31 -2.10
CA VAL A 22 -7.40 6.60 -0.74
C VAL A 22 -7.21 8.07 -0.39
N GLY A 23 -6.08 8.67 -0.77
CA GLY A 23 -5.81 10.09 -0.58
C GLY A 23 -6.84 10.97 -1.26
N VAL A 24 -7.15 10.70 -2.53
CA VAL A 24 -8.20 11.42 -3.28
C VAL A 24 -9.55 11.29 -2.57
N TRP A 25 -9.92 10.09 -2.13
CA TRP A 25 -11.15 9.88 -1.38
C TRP A 25 -11.20 10.67 -0.06
N LEU A 26 -10.10 10.67 0.70
CA LEU A 26 -10.02 11.39 1.98
C LEU A 26 -10.08 12.91 1.80
N PHE A 27 -9.35 13.45 0.82
CA PHE A 27 -9.41 14.88 0.51
C PHE A 27 -10.79 15.29 0.00
N TRP A 28 -11.47 14.42 -0.77
CA TRP A 28 -12.84 14.66 -1.24
C TRP A 28 -13.87 14.67 -0.10
N THR A 29 -13.70 13.80 0.89
CA THR A 29 -14.65 13.63 2.00
C THR A 29 -14.35 14.50 3.23
N THR A 30 -13.19 15.16 3.28
CA THR A 30 -12.76 16.00 4.42
C THR A 30 -13.01 17.48 4.09
N PRO A 31 -13.97 18.16 4.75
CA PRO A 31 -14.35 19.54 4.41
C PRO A 31 -13.21 20.57 4.51
N GLN A 32 -12.19 20.27 5.32
CA GLN A 32 -11.05 21.13 5.57
C GLN A 32 -9.89 20.91 4.59
N ALA A 33 -9.94 19.82 3.79
CA ALA A 33 -8.84 19.40 2.94
C ALA A 33 -8.96 20.00 1.54
N ALA A 34 -8.32 21.15 1.32
CA ALA A 34 -8.22 21.73 -0.02
C ALA A 34 -7.24 20.92 -0.89
N PHE A 35 -7.69 20.47 -2.07
CA PHE A 35 -6.83 19.77 -3.05
C PHE A 35 -5.68 20.64 -3.57
N VAL A 36 -5.90 21.96 -3.67
CA VAL A 36 -4.86 22.92 -4.04
C VAL A 36 -4.26 23.52 -2.77
N SER A 37 -3.49 22.70 -2.05
CA SER A 37 -2.81 23.11 -0.82
C SER A 37 -1.40 22.53 -0.75
N TRP A 38 -0.53 23.17 0.03
CA TRP A 38 0.81 22.64 0.32
C TRP A 38 0.73 21.24 0.98
N GLN A 39 -0.28 21.02 1.83
CA GLN A 39 -0.55 19.74 2.47
C GLN A 39 -0.85 18.64 1.45
N ALA A 40 -1.57 18.94 0.37
CA ALA A 40 -1.83 17.99 -0.71
C ALA A 40 -0.52 17.60 -1.43
N ILE A 41 0.38 18.55 -1.69
CA ILE A 41 1.69 18.27 -2.28
C ILE A 41 2.50 17.34 -1.38
N VAL A 42 2.54 17.61 -0.08
CA VAL A 42 3.23 16.76 0.90
C VAL A 42 2.64 15.35 0.91
N TYR A 43 1.31 15.21 0.94
CA TYR A 43 0.65 13.91 0.94
C TYR A 43 0.90 13.11 -0.34
N PHE A 44 0.66 13.72 -1.51
CA PHE A 44 0.70 13.02 -2.80
C PHE A 44 2.10 12.84 -3.36
N VAL A 45 3.06 13.69 -3.03
CA VAL A 45 4.44 13.54 -3.53
C VAL A 45 5.27 12.78 -2.51
N LEU A 46 5.42 13.32 -1.29
CA LEU A 46 6.27 12.71 -0.27
C LEU A 46 5.65 11.43 0.29
N GLY A 47 4.33 11.41 0.51
CA GLY A 47 3.63 10.21 0.98
C GLY A 47 3.72 9.04 -0.02
N THR A 48 3.54 9.33 -1.31
CA THR A 48 3.66 8.32 -2.39
C THR A 48 5.06 7.71 -2.46
N ILE A 49 6.11 8.54 -2.34
CA ILE A 49 7.50 8.05 -2.29
C ILE A 49 7.71 7.20 -1.03
N GLY A 50 7.28 7.69 0.14
CA GLY A 50 7.43 7.00 1.41
C GLY A 50 6.73 5.64 1.43
N VAL A 51 5.48 5.58 1.00
CA VAL A 51 4.69 4.35 0.95
C VAL A 51 5.24 3.38 -0.09
N GLY A 52 5.60 3.87 -1.28
CA GLY A 52 6.21 3.03 -2.32
C GLY A 52 7.49 2.36 -1.84
N ILE A 53 8.36 3.08 -1.12
CA ILE A 53 9.58 2.52 -0.53
C ILE A 53 9.25 1.55 0.60
N LEU A 54 8.38 1.95 1.54
CA LEU A 54 8.08 1.15 2.74
C LEU A 54 7.45 -0.20 2.36
N PHE A 55 6.40 -0.18 1.53
CA PHE A 55 5.75 -1.40 1.07
C PHE A 55 6.60 -2.15 0.03
N GLY A 56 7.43 -1.45 -0.74
CA GLY A 56 8.44 -2.09 -1.57
C GLY A 56 9.43 -2.95 -0.77
N ILE A 57 9.95 -2.42 0.35
CA ILE A 57 10.84 -3.15 1.26
C ILE A 57 10.11 -4.31 1.93
N VAL A 58 8.88 -4.10 2.40
CA VAL A 58 8.05 -5.16 3.00
C VAL A 58 7.80 -6.28 1.99
N GLY A 59 7.43 -5.94 0.76
CA GLY A 59 7.22 -6.90 -0.33
C GLY A 59 8.47 -7.71 -0.65
N MET A 60 9.63 -7.05 -0.78
CA MET A 60 10.91 -7.75 -0.99
C MET A 60 11.29 -8.65 0.19
N THR A 61 11.01 -8.23 1.41
CA THR A 61 11.29 -9.01 2.63
C THR A 61 10.39 -10.25 2.70
N LEU A 62 9.09 -10.10 2.43
CA LEU A 62 8.15 -11.22 2.33
C LEU A 62 8.58 -12.21 1.24
N GLN A 63 9.00 -11.72 0.07
CA GLN A 63 9.53 -12.57 -1.00
C GLN A 63 10.78 -13.35 -0.60
N ARG A 64 11.66 -12.77 0.22
CA ARG A 64 12.84 -13.45 0.77
C ARG A 64 12.51 -14.45 1.88
N LEU A 65 11.38 -14.29 2.57
CA LEU A 65 10.92 -15.21 3.62
C LEU A 65 10.09 -16.37 3.06
N MET A 66 9.47 -16.22 1.88
CA MET A 66 8.71 -17.29 1.22
C MET A 66 9.45 -18.63 1.03
N PRO A 67 10.76 -18.69 0.71
CA PRO A 67 11.50 -19.96 0.63
C PRO A 67 11.57 -20.70 1.96
N PHE A 68 11.59 -19.96 3.09
CA PHE A 68 11.60 -20.54 4.44
C PHE A 68 10.21 -21.00 4.89
N LEU A 69 9.16 -20.46 4.28
CA LEU A 69 7.76 -20.78 4.59
C LEU A 69 7.18 -21.85 3.66
N LYS A 70 7.90 -22.31 2.63
CA LYS A 70 7.42 -23.40 1.76
C LYS A 70 7.39 -24.72 2.56
N PRO A 71 6.21 -25.29 2.85
CA PRO A 71 6.15 -26.72 3.11
C PRO A 71 6.61 -27.41 1.83
N ARG A 72 7.40 -28.46 1.95
CA ARG A 72 7.92 -29.30 0.86
C ARG A 72 6.72 -29.88 0.06
N GLN A 73 6.19 -29.14 -0.91
CA GLN A 73 5.01 -29.54 -1.68
C GLN A 73 5.43 -30.61 -2.69
N GLY A 74 5.00 -31.85 -2.43
CA GLY A 74 4.92 -32.90 -3.45
C GLY A 74 3.88 -32.56 -4.54
N PRO A 75 3.86 -33.33 -5.64
CA PRO A 75 3.14 -32.97 -6.84
C PRO A 75 1.64 -33.20 -6.67
N ILE A 76 0.84 -32.13 -6.52
CA ILE A 76 -0.63 -32.25 -6.58
C ILE A 76 -1.18 -31.23 -7.58
N ARG A 77 -1.66 -31.78 -8.69
CA ARG A 77 -2.54 -31.14 -9.67
C ARG A 77 -3.92 -30.91 -9.03
N THR A 78 -4.58 -29.81 -9.43
CA THR A 78 -6.03 -29.52 -9.35
C THR A 78 -6.70 -29.28 -7.98
N ALA A 79 -6.37 -28.16 -7.33
CA ALA A 79 -7.29 -27.43 -6.43
C ALA A 79 -7.06 -25.91 -6.62
N PRO A 80 -8.09 -25.04 -6.51
CA PRO A 80 -7.87 -23.58 -6.59
C PRO A 80 -6.82 -23.22 -5.53
N PRO A 81 -5.73 -22.52 -5.90
CA PRO A 81 -4.52 -22.60 -5.10
C PRO A 81 -4.79 -21.93 -3.76
N PRO A 82 -4.51 -22.56 -2.61
CA PRO A 82 -4.55 -21.88 -1.30
C PRO A 82 -3.70 -20.60 -1.28
N ALA A 83 -2.72 -20.49 -2.19
CA ALA A 83 -1.94 -19.27 -2.44
C ALA A 83 -2.78 -18.07 -2.93
N GLN A 84 -3.88 -18.28 -3.67
CA GLN A 84 -4.74 -17.21 -4.17
C GLN A 84 -5.55 -16.59 -3.03
N LEU A 85 -6.10 -17.43 -2.13
CA LEU A 85 -6.75 -16.97 -0.90
C LEU A 85 -5.81 -16.17 0.00
N ILE A 86 -4.58 -16.68 0.19
CA ILE A 86 -3.55 -15.98 0.98
C ILE A 86 -3.22 -14.63 0.33
N GLY A 87 -3.03 -14.59 -0.99
CA GLY A 87 -2.76 -13.36 -1.72
C GLY A 87 -3.88 -12.32 -1.58
N THR A 88 -5.14 -12.75 -1.70
CA THR A 88 -6.30 -11.86 -1.51
C THR A 88 -6.39 -11.32 -0.08
N LEU A 89 -6.15 -12.17 0.93
CA LEU A 89 -6.14 -11.74 2.33
C LEU A 89 -5.03 -10.73 2.63
N VAL A 90 -3.83 -10.96 2.09
CA VAL A 90 -2.71 -10.03 2.22
C VAL A 90 -3.02 -8.69 1.55
N ALA A 91 -3.57 -8.70 0.33
CA ALA A 91 -3.98 -7.47 -0.36
C ALA A 91 -5.09 -6.71 0.39
N ALA A 92 -6.05 -7.43 0.98
CA ALA A 92 -7.09 -6.83 1.81
C ALA A 92 -6.50 -6.21 3.10
N ALA A 93 -5.58 -6.91 3.75
CA ALA A 93 -4.87 -6.38 4.93
C ALA A 93 -4.04 -5.14 4.57
N GLU A 94 -3.33 -5.16 3.45
CA GLU A 94 -2.55 -4.03 2.93
C GLU A 94 -3.45 -2.81 2.67
N PHE A 95 -4.61 -3.01 2.04
CA PHE A 95 -5.60 -1.95 1.84
C PHE A 95 -6.04 -1.32 3.16
N VAL A 96 -6.37 -2.14 4.17
CA VAL A 96 -6.79 -1.66 5.49
C VAL A 96 -5.68 -0.84 6.16
N VAL A 97 -4.45 -1.33 6.12
CA VAL A 97 -3.28 -0.62 6.69
C VAL A 97 -3.07 0.72 5.98
N ILE A 98 -3.09 0.75 4.66
CA ILE A 98 -2.94 1.97 3.86
C ILE A 98 -4.06 2.95 4.18
N TYR A 99 -5.30 2.48 4.30
CA TYR A 99 -6.43 3.34 4.66
C TYR A 99 -6.24 4.01 6.02
N PHE A 100 -5.90 3.24 7.06
CA PHE A 100 -5.68 3.80 8.39
C PHE A 100 -4.48 4.75 8.44
N LEU A 101 -3.39 4.39 7.74
CA LEU A 101 -2.21 5.25 7.65
C LEU A 101 -2.53 6.57 6.94
N ALA A 102 -3.18 6.50 5.79
CA ALA A 102 -3.60 7.66 5.02
C ALA A 102 -4.52 8.57 5.84
N LYS A 103 -5.51 7.98 6.52
CA LYS A 103 -6.42 8.71 7.41
C LYS A 103 -5.65 9.39 8.54
N ALA A 104 -4.73 8.69 9.20
CA ALA A 104 -3.92 9.26 10.28
C ALA A 104 -3.06 10.45 9.79
N VAL A 105 -2.46 10.35 8.60
CA VAL A 105 -1.69 11.46 8.01
C VAL A 105 -2.61 12.65 7.71
N VAL A 106 -3.74 12.42 7.05
CA VAL A 106 -4.67 13.48 6.66
C VAL A 106 -5.26 14.17 7.89
N THR A 107 -5.86 13.43 8.83
CA THR A 107 -6.60 14.04 9.96
C THR A 107 -5.75 14.34 11.18
N GLY A 108 -4.58 13.69 11.32
CA GLY A 108 -3.72 13.83 12.50
C GLY A 108 -2.49 14.71 12.28
N ILE A 109 -1.98 14.78 11.05
CA ILE A 109 -0.76 15.53 10.74
C ILE A 109 -1.08 16.76 9.89
N LEU A 110 -1.84 16.58 8.81
CA LEU A 110 -2.04 17.64 7.82
C LEU A 110 -3.21 18.57 8.15
N PHE A 111 -4.31 18.02 8.66
CA PHE A 111 -5.53 18.73 9.02
C PHE A 111 -5.95 18.36 10.44
N GLN A 112 -5.15 18.81 11.41
CA GLN A 112 -5.45 18.58 12.82
C GLN A 112 -6.80 19.22 13.18
N PRO A 113 -7.72 18.49 13.84
CA PRO A 113 -8.90 19.11 14.40
C PRO A 113 -8.44 20.16 15.41
N ALA A 114 -8.98 21.37 15.32
CA ALA A 114 -8.72 22.41 16.31
C ALA A 114 -9.04 21.83 17.68
N VAL A 115 -8.04 21.77 18.56
CA VAL A 115 -8.24 21.38 19.96
C VAL A 115 -9.05 22.51 20.59
N THR A 116 -10.36 22.31 20.70
CA THR A 116 -11.28 23.18 21.43
C THR A 116 -11.22 22.86 22.91
#